data_AF-A0AA41G0C2-F1
#
_entry.id   AF-A0AA41G0C2-F1
#
_cell.length_a   1.000
_cell.length_b   1.000
_cell.length_c   1.000
_cell.angle_alpha   90.00
_cell.angle_beta   90.00
_cell.angle_gamma   90.00
#
_symmetry.space_group_name_H-M   'P 1'
#
loop_
_entity.id
_entity.type
_entity.pdbx_description
1 polymer ?
#
loop_
_entity_poly.entity_id
_entity_poly.type
_entity_poly.pdbx_seq_one_letter_code
_entity_poly.pdbx_strand_id
1 'polypeptide(L)'
;MSEERSSSKPPTPGFLLPGLRCGVEMALVGTIILLVGLPAEEPLRLGIVLLAALLAMTVVLFWAMGRHVRRWIRYAQGKPTQHTPFD
;
A
#
# COMPACT_ATOMS: atom_id res chain seq x y z
N MET A 1 25.70 -7.44 -39.77
CA MET A 1 24.40 -7.83 -39.19
C MET A 1 24.42 -7.30 -37.77
N SER A 2 23.82 -6.12 -37.55
CA SER A 2 23.87 -5.44 -36.26
C SER A 2 22.91 -6.14 -35.31
N GLU A 3 23.42 -6.86 -34.33
CA GLU A 3 22.61 -7.38 -33.23
C GLU A 3 21.81 -6.23 -32.63
N GLU A 4 20.48 -6.31 -32.79
CA GLU A 4 19.55 -5.56 -31.97
C GLU A 4 19.91 -5.84 -30.52
N ARG A 5 20.62 -4.90 -29.88
CA ARG A 5 20.59 -4.76 -28.43
C ARG A 5 19.12 -4.48 -28.11
N SER A 6 18.35 -5.54 -27.92
CA SER A 6 17.05 -5.49 -27.29
C SER A 6 17.25 -4.64 -26.06
N SER A 7 16.74 -3.41 -26.14
CA SER A 7 16.75 -2.44 -25.07
C SER A 7 15.89 -3.06 -23.97
N SER A 8 16.52 -3.88 -23.12
CA SER A 8 15.87 -4.57 -22.02
C SER A 8 15.55 -3.54 -20.95
N LYS A 9 14.59 -2.67 -21.25
CA LYS A 9 13.97 -1.80 -20.26
C LYS A 9 13.49 -2.72 -19.14
N PRO A 10 13.89 -2.46 -17.89
CA PRO A 10 13.37 -3.23 -16.77
C PRO A 10 11.83 -3.17 -16.79
N PRO A 11 11.12 -4.23 -16.37
CA PRO A 11 9.67 -4.20 -16.31
C PRO A 11 9.21 -3.04 -15.40
N THR A 12 8.19 -2.31 -15.87
CA THR A 12 7.61 -1.19 -15.13
C THR A 12 6.96 -1.71 -13.84
N PRO A 13 7.12 -1.01 -12.69
CA PRO A 13 6.53 -1.45 -11.45
C PRO A 13 4.99 -1.42 -11.54
N GLY A 14 4.36 -2.58 -11.32
CA GLY A 14 2.90 -2.71 -11.32
C GLY A 14 2.22 -2.01 -10.15
N PHE A 15 0.97 -1.59 -10.34
CA PHE A 15 0.14 -0.91 -9.32
C PHE A 15 -0.99 -1.78 -8.77
N LEU A 16 -1.40 -2.83 -9.50
CA LEU A 16 -2.61 -3.58 -9.21
C LEU A 16 -2.51 -4.41 -7.91
N LEU A 17 -1.48 -5.24 -7.76
CA LEU A 17 -1.26 -6.03 -6.54
C LEU A 17 -1.01 -5.15 -5.29
N PRO A 18 -0.15 -4.12 -5.36
CA PRO A 18 0.05 -3.21 -4.23
C PRO A 18 -1.22 -2.46 -3.84
N GLY A 19 -2.01 -2.03 -4.83
CA GLY A 19 -3.30 -1.38 -4.61
C GLY A 19 -4.30 -2.31 -3.94
N LEU A 20 -4.41 -3.55 -4.42
CA LEU A 20 -5.31 -4.56 -3.84
C LEU A 20 -4.94 -4.86 -2.39
N ARG A 21 -3.65 -5.10 -2.10
CA ARG A 21 -3.16 -5.32 -0.73
C ARG A 21 -3.46 -4.13 0.17
N CYS A 22 -3.21 -2.91 -0.29
CA CYS A 22 -3.54 -1.69 0.47
C CYS A 22 -5.04 -1.63 0.78
N GLY A 23 -5.90 -1.91 -0.20
CA GLY A 23 -7.35 -1.95 -0.02
C GLY A 23 -7.78 -3.01 1.00
N VAL A 24 -7.18 -4.20 0.97
CA VAL A 24 -7.45 -5.27 1.95
C VAL A 24 -6.97 -4.86 3.35
N GLU A 25 -5.78 -4.29 3.49
CA GLU A 25 -5.26 -3.79 4.76
C GLU A 25 -6.16 -2.68 5.33
N MET A 26 -6.66 -1.77 4.49
CA MET A 26 -7.64 -0.75 4.88
C MET A 26 -8.95 -1.38 5.35
N ALA A 27 -9.52 -2.30 4.56
CA ALA A 27 -10.78 -2.96 4.92
C ALA A 27 -10.68 -3.67 6.27
N LEU A 28 -9.57 -4.38 6.51
CA LEU A 28 -9.32 -5.10 7.76
C LEU A 28 -9.24 -4.16 8.97
N VAL A 29 -8.50 -3.06 8.85
CA VAL A 29 -8.47 -1.99 9.88
C VAL A 29 -9.87 -1.42 10.12
N GLY A 30 -10.60 -1.14 9.05
CA GLY A 30 -11.96 -0.61 9.12
C GLY A 30 -12.91 -1.56 9.85
N THR A 31 -12.85 -2.86 9.55
CA THR A 31 -13.66 -3.88 10.22
C THR A 31 -13.33 -4.00 11.70
N ILE A 32 -12.04 -4.03 12.08
CA ILE A 32 -11.62 -4.09 13.49
C ILE A 32 -12.24 -2.92 14.27
N ILE A 33 -12.16 -1.72 13.69
CA ILE A 33 -12.59 -0.50 14.34
C ILE A 33 -14.12 -0.41 14.37
N LEU A 34 -14.80 -0.83 13.30
CA LEU A 34 -16.25 -0.94 13.29
C LEU A 34 -16.73 -1.88 14.40
N LEU A 35 -16.11 -3.05 14.56
CA LEU A 35 -16.47 -4.01 15.61
C LEU A 35 -16.22 -3.47 17.01
N VAL A 36 -15.19 -2.64 17.20
CA VAL A 36 -14.90 -1.97 18.49
C VAL A 36 -15.82 -0.77 18.72
N GLY A 37 -16.21 -0.06 17.66
CA GLY A 37 -17.02 1.15 17.71
C GLY A 37 -18.53 0.90 17.77
N LEU A 38 -19.06 -0.13 17.09
CA LEU A 38 -20.48 -0.48 17.10
C LEU A 38 -21.07 -0.64 18.52
N PRO A 39 -20.37 -1.30 19.48
CA PRO A 39 -20.87 -1.47 20.85
C PRO A 39 -20.53 -0.29 21.78
N ALA A 40 -19.98 0.81 21.27
CA ALA A 40 -19.62 1.94 22.11
C ALA A 40 -20.81 2.90 22.28
N GLU A 41 -21.43 2.87 23.47
CA GLU A 41 -22.51 3.80 23.84
C GLU A 41 -21.95 5.15 24.34
N GLU A 42 -20.72 5.13 24.85
CA GLU A 42 -20.02 6.31 25.37
C GLU A 42 -19.43 7.17 24.23
N PRO A 43 -19.84 8.45 24.09
CA PRO A 43 -19.42 9.31 22.97
C PRO A 43 -17.90 9.56 22.96
N LEU A 44 -17.27 9.62 24.12
CA LEU A 44 -15.82 9.79 24.25
C LEU A 44 -15.07 8.56 23.73
N ARG A 45 -15.61 7.35 23.97
CA ARG A 45 -15.04 6.09 23.49
C ARG A 45 -15.15 5.98 21.98
N LEU A 46 -16.30 6.35 21.41
CA LEU A 46 -16.49 6.45 19.95
C LEU A 46 -15.47 7.41 19.32
N GLY A 47 -15.26 8.58 19.92
CA GLY A 47 -14.29 9.57 19.43
C GLY A 47 -12.86 9.03 19.36
N ILE A 48 -12.41 8.31 20.41
CA ILE A 48 -11.09 7.68 20.45
C ILE A 48 -10.95 6.61 19.36
N VAL A 49 -11.98 5.76 19.20
CA VAL A 49 -12.00 4.70 18.18
C VAL A 49 -11.91 5.28 16.77
N LEU A 50 -12.67 6.35 16.50
CA LEU A 50 -12.68 7.01 15.20
C LEU A 50 -11.34 7.69 14.90
N LEU A 51 -10.73 8.35 15.89
CA LEU A 51 -9.39 8.93 15.76
C LEU A 51 -8.33 7.85 15.49
N ALA A 52 -8.37 6.75 16.23
CA ALA A 52 -7.47 5.62 16.02
C ALA A 52 -7.63 5.04 14.61
N ALA A 53 -8.85 5.01 14.07
CA ALA A 53 -9.13 4.58 12.70
C ALA A 53 -8.48 5.46 11.67
N LEU A 54 -8.68 6.76 11.79
CA LEU A 54 -8.12 7.72 10.86
C LEU A 54 -6.59 7.63 10.83
N LEU A 55 -5.96 7.51 12.00
CA LEU A 55 -4.52 7.37 12.13
C LEU A 55 -4.02 6.04 11.53
N ALA A 56 -4.63 4.92 11.90
CA ALA A 56 -4.24 3.60 11.39
C ALA A 56 -4.37 3.52 9.87
N MET A 57 -5.48 4.02 9.32
CA MET A 57 -5.68 4.10 7.87
C MET A 57 -4.60 4.96 7.21
N THR A 58 -4.34 6.15 7.76
CA THR A 58 -3.30 7.04 7.23
C THR A 58 -1.93 6.36 7.21
N VAL A 59 -1.55 5.67 8.29
CA VAL A 59 -0.29 4.93 8.36
C VAL A 59 -0.21 3.84 7.29
N VAL A 60 -1.26 3.02 7.12
CA VAL A 60 -1.32 1.98 6.09
C VAL A 60 -1.18 2.58 4.69
N LEU A 61 -1.90 3.66 4.40
CA LEU A 61 -1.87 4.34 3.12
C LEU A 61 -0.47 4.88 2.80
N PHE A 62 0.12 5.65 3.72
CA PHE A 62 1.46 6.21 3.52
C PHE A 62 2.54 5.14 3.46
N TRP A 63 2.38 4.03 4.19
CA TRP A 63 3.28 2.90 4.12
C TRP A 63 3.22 2.20 2.76
N ALA A 64 2.02 1.94 2.24
CA ALA A 64 1.83 1.37 0.90
C ALA A 64 2.36 2.31 -0.19
N MET A 65 2.02 3.59 -0.12
CA MET A 65 2.50 4.63 -1.05
C MET A 65 4.02 4.74 -1.03
N GLY A 66 4.63 4.81 0.16
CA GLY A 66 6.08 4.89 0.32
C GLY A 66 6.80 3.68 -0.29
N ARG A 67 6.23 2.46 -0.18
CA ARG A 67 6.76 1.28 -0.86
C ARG A 67 6.68 1.43 -2.38
N HIS A 68 5.56 1.91 -2.90
CA HIS A 68 5.37 2.10 -4.34
C HIS A 68 6.32 3.15 -4.92
N VAL A 69 6.45 4.31 -4.27
CA VAL A 69 7.39 5.38 -4.68
C VAL A 69 8.83 4.88 -4.68
N ARG A 70 9.25 4.11 -3.66
CA ARG A 70 10.60 3.51 -3.64
C ARG A 70 10.86 2.57 -4.83
N ARG A 71 9.85 1.83 -5.29
CA ARG A 71 9.98 0.97 -6.50
C ARG A 71 10.18 1.83 -7.76
N TRP A 72 9.40 2.90 -7.91
CA TRP A 72 9.55 3.84 -9.02
C TRP A 72 10.89 4.57 -9.03
N ILE A 73 11.41 4.98 -7.86
CA ILE A 73 12.74 5.58 -7.75
C ILE A 73 13.82 4.58 -8.20
N ARG A 74 13.73 3.31 -7.79
CA ARG A 74 14.69 2.28 -8.22
C ARG A 74 14.63 2.03 -9.72
N TYR A 75 13.42 1.96 -10.29
CA TYR A 75 13.21 1.87 -11.73
C TYR A 75 13.85 3.04 -12.48
N ALA A 76 13.61 4.28 -12.03
CA ALA A 76 14.19 5.48 -12.62
C ALA A 76 15.73 5.52 -12.50
N GLN A 77 16.30 4.89 -11.46
CA GLN A 77 17.74 4.73 -11.27
C GLN A 77 18.35 3.61 -12.14
N GLY A 78 17.58 2.92 -12.97
CA GLY A 78 18.05 1.80 -13.80
C GLY A 78 18.46 0.56 -12.99
N LYS A 79 18.08 0.49 -11.71
CA LYS A 79 18.34 -0.66 -10.86
C LYS A 79 17.32 -1.76 -11.20
N PRO A 80 17.72 -3.05 -11.16
CA PRO A 80 16.79 -4.14 -11.42
C PRO A 80 15.61 -4.07 -10.43
N THR A 81 14.42 -3.84 -10.95
CA THR A 81 13.16 -4.02 -10.23
C THR A 81 12.95 -5.52 -10.07
N GLN A 82 13.33 -6.07 -8.91
CA GLN A 82 13.01 -7.47 -8.62
C GLN A 82 11.49 -7.60 -8.55
N HIS A 83 10.92 -8.42 -9.44
CA HIS A 83 9.57 -8.95 -9.29
C HIS A 83 9.66 -10.12 -8.31
N THR A 84 9.38 -9.88 -7.04
CA THR A 84 9.10 -10.99 -6.11
C THR A 84 7.65 -11.44 -6.30
N PRO A 85 7.32 -12.73 -6.08
CA PRO A 85 5.96 -13.26 -6.29
C PRO A 85 4.90 -12.66 -5.35
N PHE A 86 5.33 -11.80 -4.42
CA PHE A 86 4.48 -11.08 -3.47
C PHE A 86 4.36 -9.57 -3.81
N ASP A 87 4.84 -9.15 -5.00
CA ASP A 87 4.82 -7.76 -5.48
C ASP A 87 3.61 -7.34 -6.30
#